data_AF-A0A3B9NW45-F1
#
_entry.id   AF-A0A3B9NW45-F1
#
_cell.length_a   1.000
_cell.length_b   1.000
_cell.length_c   1.000
_cell.angle_alpha   90.00
_cell.angle_beta   90.00
_cell.angle_gamma   90.00
#
_symmetry.space_group_name_H-M   'P 1'
#
loop_
_entity.id
_entity.type
_entity.pdbx_description
1 polymer ?
#
loop_
_entity_poly.entity_id
_entity_poly.type
_entity_poly.pdbx_seq_one_letter_code
_entity_poly.pdbx_strand_id
1 'polypeptide(L)'
;MSELELTANGDAKVEVKDLIGQALDFWVCLCLGQRGVDIMALPAPTAYSSDWNMGGPLIQAQNIAVTPMPPAMIEWAGIWPRPAKASKLILPQSVQNGPARVGMHGPTPLIAAMRAFVAGVAGAGILLPEHYHEVYKRELEA
;
A
#
# COMPACT_ATOMS: atom_id res chain seq x y z
N MET A 1 -2.32 17.46 -12.55
CA MET A 1 -2.01 16.11 -13.01
C MET A 1 -0.50 16.00 -13.12
N SER A 2 0.17 15.26 -12.23
CA SER A 2 1.61 15.00 -12.40
C SER A 2 1.78 13.93 -13.46
N GLU A 3 2.55 14.23 -14.49
CA GLU A 3 2.95 13.29 -15.53
C GLU A 3 3.65 12.08 -14.87
N LEU A 4 3.30 10.85 -15.24
CA LEU A 4 3.93 9.64 -14.70
C LEU A 4 5.40 9.62 -15.15
N GLU A 5 6.34 9.65 -14.22
CA GLU A 5 7.76 9.50 -14.54
C GLU A 5 8.04 8.05 -14.97
N LEU A 6 8.25 7.85 -16.27
CA LEU A 6 8.54 6.54 -16.86
C LEU A 6 10.03 6.20 -16.77
N THR A 7 10.32 4.96 -16.40
CA THR A 7 11.66 4.38 -16.48
C THR A 7 11.97 3.93 -17.91
N ALA A 8 13.24 3.61 -18.19
CA ALA A 8 13.68 3.11 -19.50
C ALA A 8 12.96 1.82 -19.97
N ASN A 9 12.31 1.09 -19.05
CA ASN A 9 11.57 -0.14 -19.33
C ASN A 9 10.05 0.09 -19.51
N GLY A 10 9.58 1.33 -19.44
CA GLY A 10 8.14 1.65 -19.50
C GLY A 10 7.42 1.58 -18.14
N ASP A 11 8.09 1.18 -17.06
CA ASP A 11 7.48 1.20 -15.71
C ASP A 11 7.34 2.63 -15.22
N ALA A 12 6.20 2.98 -14.60
CA ALA A 12 5.99 4.28 -13.99
C ALA A 12 6.40 4.24 -12.52
N LYS A 13 7.15 5.26 -12.09
CA LYS A 13 7.39 5.49 -10.67
C LYS A 13 6.15 6.12 -10.05
N VAL A 14 5.53 5.44 -9.09
CA VAL A 14 4.35 5.92 -8.37
C VAL A 14 4.63 5.97 -6.88
N GLU A 15 4.03 6.93 -6.19
CA GLU A 15 4.14 7.03 -4.73
C GLU A 15 2.99 6.27 -4.06
N VAL A 16 3.31 5.54 -2.99
CA VAL A 16 2.30 4.75 -2.24
C VAL A 16 1.18 5.65 -1.69
N LYS A 17 1.47 6.93 -1.43
CA LYS A 17 0.48 7.90 -0.94
C LYS A 17 -0.65 8.17 -1.93
N ASP A 18 -0.44 7.86 -3.21
CA ASP A 18 -1.42 8.12 -4.27
C ASP A 18 -2.22 6.85 -4.63
N LEU A 19 -1.81 5.67 -4.14
CA LEU A 19 -2.53 4.42 -4.38
C LEU A 19 -3.89 4.38 -3.67
N ILE A 20 -4.92 3.95 -4.37
CA ILE A 20 -6.26 3.66 -3.85
C ILE A 20 -6.82 2.39 -4.51
N GLY A 21 -7.99 1.94 -4.05
CA GLY A 21 -8.75 0.88 -4.72
C GLY A 21 -7.96 -0.40 -5.01
N GLN A 22 -8.17 -0.93 -6.21
CA GLN A 22 -7.58 -2.17 -6.68
C GLN A 22 -6.06 -2.09 -6.80
N ALA A 23 -5.51 -0.92 -7.17
CA ALA A 23 -4.07 -0.73 -7.18
C ALA A 23 -3.45 -0.88 -5.79
N LEU A 24 -4.07 -0.30 -4.77
CA LEU A 24 -3.61 -0.47 -3.38
C LEU A 24 -3.73 -1.93 -2.93
N ASP A 25 -4.85 -2.58 -3.23
CA ASP A 25 -5.11 -3.97 -2.83
C ASP A 25 -4.18 -4.97 -3.52
N PHE A 26 -3.81 -4.72 -4.78
CA PHE A 26 -2.79 -5.48 -5.50
C PHE A 26 -1.44 -5.43 -4.79
N TRP A 27 -0.99 -4.24 -4.40
CA TRP A 27 0.28 -4.10 -3.68
C TRP A 27 0.25 -4.75 -2.30
N VAL A 28 -0.90 -4.74 -1.62
CA VAL A 28 -1.08 -5.50 -0.38
C VAL A 28 -0.88 -7.00 -0.64
N CYS A 29 -1.47 -7.57 -1.69
CA CYS A 29 -1.30 -8.98 -2.04
C CYS A 29 0.17 -9.34 -2.31
N LEU A 30 0.88 -8.50 -3.07
CA LEU A 30 2.31 -8.69 -3.32
C LEU A 30 3.13 -8.64 -2.04
N CYS A 31 2.85 -7.67 -1.15
CA CYS A 31 3.53 -7.54 0.15
C CYS A 31 3.24 -8.71 1.10
N LEU A 32 2.11 -9.38 0.94
CA LEU A 32 1.77 -10.63 1.64
C LEU A 32 2.49 -11.85 1.05
N GLY A 33 3.27 -11.69 -0.03
CA GLY A 33 4.01 -12.75 -0.69
C GLY A 33 3.15 -13.61 -1.62
N GLN A 34 1.94 -13.16 -1.98
CA GLN A 34 1.14 -13.82 -2.99
C GLN A 34 1.83 -13.69 -4.35
N ARG A 35 2.01 -14.81 -5.05
CA ARG A 35 2.67 -14.86 -6.37
C ARG A 35 1.63 -15.03 -7.48
N GLY A 36 1.92 -14.50 -8.66
CA GLY A 36 1.04 -14.64 -9.83
C GLY A 36 -0.27 -13.85 -9.71
N VAL A 37 -0.32 -12.86 -8.83
CA VAL A 37 -1.45 -11.94 -8.71
C VAL A 37 -1.40 -10.98 -9.89
N ASP A 38 -2.55 -10.73 -10.52
CA ASP A 38 -2.74 -9.71 -11.54
C ASP A 38 -3.71 -8.66 -10.98
N ILE A 39 -3.39 -7.38 -11.09
CA ILE A 39 -4.28 -6.29 -10.64
C ILE A 39 -5.67 -6.42 -11.27
N MET A 40 -5.75 -6.88 -12.53
CA MET A 40 -7.00 -7.04 -13.28
C MET A 40 -7.82 -8.25 -12.82
N ALA A 41 -7.18 -9.19 -12.13
CA ALA A 41 -7.77 -10.45 -11.70
C ALA A 41 -7.31 -10.80 -10.28
N LEU A 42 -7.46 -9.87 -9.34
CA LEU A 42 -7.13 -10.14 -7.95
C LEU A 42 -7.96 -11.30 -7.39
N PRO A 43 -7.36 -12.23 -6.62
CA PRO A 43 -8.06 -13.38 -6.09
C PRO A 43 -9.14 -12.94 -5.09
N ALA A 44 -10.39 -13.32 -5.29
CA ALA A 44 -11.43 -12.97 -4.34
C ALA A 44 -11.26 -13.74 -3.00
N PRO A 45 -11.54 -13.11 -1.83
CA PRO A 45 -11.72 -11.68 -1.61
C PRO A 45 -10.37 -10.95 -1.38
N THR A 46 -10.14 -9.82 -2.05
CA THR A 46 -8.94 -8.96 -1.91
C THR A 46 -9.30 -7.49 -1.89
N ALA A 47 -10.29 -7.12 -1.08
CA ALA A 47 -10.71 -5.74 -0.87
C ALA A 47 -10.13 -5.20 0.45
N TYR A 48 -8.81 -5.28 0.66
CA TYR A 48 -8.19 -4.90 1.94
C TYR A 48 -8.38 -3.43 2.28
N SER A 49 -8.43 -2.56 1.26
CA SER A 49 -8.57 -1.11 1.38
C SER A 49 -9.99 -0.64 1.62
N SER A 50 -11.00 -1.50 1.43
CA SER A 50 -12.43 -1.13 1.45
C SER A 50 -13.35 -2.07 2.24
N ASP A 51 -12.95 -3.33 2.50
CA ASP A 51 -13.69 -4.29 3.32
C ASP A 51 -12.95 -4.59 4.63
N TRP A 52 -13.61 -4.28 5.75
CA TRP A 52 -13.08 -4.55 7.09
C TRP A 52 -12.89 -6.04 7.39
N ASN A 53 -13.67 -6.93 6.76
CA ASN A 53 -13.47 -8.37 6.92
C ASN A 53 -12.10 -8.82 6.38
N MET A 54 -11.55 -8.08 5.41
CA MET A 54 -10.24 -8.33 4.83
C MET A 54 -9.14 -7.52 5.50
N GLY A 55 -9.33 -6.20 5.60
CA GLY A 55 -8.31 -5.30 6.13
C GLY A 55 -8.14 -5.35 7.65
N GLY A 56 -9.22 -5.60 8.40
CA GLY A 56 -9.19 -5.65 9.87
C GLY A 56 -8.25 -6.73 10.43
N PRO A 57 -8.38 -7.99 10.00
CA PRO A 57 -7.45 -9.05 10.39
C PRO A 57 -5.99 -8.73 10.05
N LEU A 58 -5.74 -8.09 8.89
CA LEU A 58 -4.39 -7.69 8.49
C LEU A 58 -3.81 -6.59 9.39
N ILE A 59 -4.62 -5.57 9.72
CA ILE A 59 -4.26 -4.51 10.68
C ILE A 59 -3.81 -5.10 12.01
N GLN A 60 -4.59 -6.05 12.54
CA GLN A 60 -4.25 -6.74 13.78
C GLN A 60 -3.00 -7.60 13.64
N ALA A 61 -2.88 -8.39 12.57
CA ALA A 61 -1.74 -9.27 12.34
C ALA A 61 -0.41 -8.51 12.19
N GLN A 62 -0.46 -7.31 11.61
CA GLN A 62 0.70 -6.46 11.36
C GLN A 62 0.92 -5.38 12.43
N ASN A 63 0.10 -5.36 13.49
CA ASN A 63 0.13 -4.34 14.54
C ASN A 63 0.06 -2.90 14.01
N ILE A 64 -0.72 -2.66 12.96
CA ILE A 64 -0.89 -1.33 12.37
C ILE A 64 -1.74 -0.49 13.32
N ALA A 65 -1.24 0.66 13.76
CA ALA A 65 -2.05 1.63 14.45
C ALA A 65 -2.81 2.49 13.43
N VAL A 66 -4.10 2.70 13.63
CA VAL A 66 -4.92 3.64 12.85
C VAL A 66 -5.48 4.71 13.78
N THR A 67 -5.30 5.97 13.40
CA THR A 67 -5.77 7.12 14.19
C THR A 67 -6.41 8.16 13.28
N PRO A 68 -7.53 8.80 13.68
CA PRO A 68 -8.00 9.97 12.98
C PRO A 68 -6.97 11.09 13.13
N MET A 69 -6.74 11.85 12.06
CA MET A 69 -5.94 13.07 12.10
C MET A 69 -6.76 14.23 12.67
N PRO A 70 -6.11 15.31 13.14
CA PRO A 70 -6.82 16.48 13.64
C PRO A 70 -7.86 17.00 12.62
N PRO A 71 -8.95 17.64 13.09
CA PRO A 71 -10.06 18.08 12.24
C PRO A 71 -9.66 18.94 11.03
N ALA A 72 -8.50 19.60 11.08
CA ALA A 72 -7.96 20.42 9.99
C ALA A 72 -7.53 19.63 8.74
N MET A 73 -7.30 18.31 8.83
CA MET A 73 -6.91 17.49 7.68
C MET A 73 -8.01 16.53 7.20
N ILE A 74 -9.03 16.21 8.01
CA ILE A 74 -10.12 15.27 7.66
C ILE A 74 -9.58 13.96 7.03
N GLU A 75 -8.49 13.44 7.60
CA GLU A 75 -7.78 12.25 7.11
C GLU A 75 -7.55 11.25 8.25
N TRP A 76 -7.12 10.05 7.90
CA TRP A 76 -6.63 9.02 8.83
C TRP A 76 -5.14 8.82 8.64
N ALA A 77 -4.43 8.54 9.73
CA ALA A 77 -3.06 8.06 9.70
C ALA A 77 -3.00 6.57 10.06
N GLY A 78 -2.37 5.80 9.19
CA GLY A 78 -1.91 4.44 9.47
C GLY A 78 -0.44 4.47 9.84
N ILE A 79 -0.07 3.77 10.90
CA ILE A 79 1.32 3.68 11.37
C ILE A 79 1.66 2.20 11.49
N TRP A 80 2.44 1.69 10.53
CA TRP A 80 2.95 0.34 10.58
C TRP A 80 4.28 0.32 11.35
N PRO A 81 4.37 -0.43 12.46
CA PRO A 81 5.64 -0.65 13.12
C PRO A 81 6.49 -1.60 12.27
N ARG A 82 7.75 -1.27 12.03
CA ARG A 82 8.67 -2.26 11.46
C ARG A 82 8.69 -3.46 12.42
N PRO A 83 8.42 -4.67 11.94
CA PRO A 83 8.56 -5.83 12.78
C PRO A 83 10.02 -6.02 13.19
N ALA A 84 10.24 -6.39 14.45
CA ALA A 84 11.56 -6.85 14.89
C ALA A 84 11.98 -8.08 14.06
N LYS A 85 13.29 -8.40 14.03
CA LYS A 85 13.91 -9.51 13.28
C LYS A 85 13.22 -10.89 13.36
N ALA A 86 12.22 -11.07 14.22
CA ALA A 86 11.40 -12.27 14.38
C ALA A 86 10.13 -12.35 13.49
N SER A 87 9.81 -11.35 12.64
CA SER A 87 8.69 -11.51 11.69
C SER A 87 8.99 -12.51 10.59
N LYS A 88 8.00 -13.33 10.23
CA LYS A 88 8.05 -14.25 9.08
C LYS A 88 8.16 -13.54 7.71
N LEU A 89 8.06 -12.22 7.65
CA LEU A 89 8.26 -11.45 6.42
C LEU A 89 9.77 -11.33 6.12
N ILE A 90 10.19 -11.85 4.97
CA ILE A 90 11.51 -11.59 4.40
C ILE A 90 11.45 -10.22 3.74
N LEU A 91 11.90 -9.19 4.45
CA LEU A 91 11.92 -7.81 3.95
C LEU A 91 13.23 -7.53 3.18
N PRO A 92 13.21 -6.71 2.12
CA PRO A 92 14.43 -6.22 1.48
C PRO A 92 15.36 -5.51 2.47
N GLN A 93 16.68 -5.53 2.24
CA GLN A 93 17.65 -4.92 3.16
C GLN A 93 17.44 -3.40 3.36
N SER A 94 16.98 -2.70 2.32
CA SER A 94 16.60 -1.28 2.39
C SER A 94 15.49 -1.02 3.41
N VAL A 95 14.54 -1.95 3.51
CA VAL A 95 13.40 -1.89 4.43
C VAL A 95 13.81 -2.28 5.85
N GLN A 96 14.74 -3.24 5.99
CA GLN A 96 15.31 -3.62 7.29
C GLN A 96 16.08 -2.46 7.95
N ASN A 97 16.71 -1.59 7.15
CA ASN A 97 17.48 -0.43 7.62
C ASN A 97 16.70 0.89 7.67
N GLY A 98 15.41 0.91 7.30
CA GLY A 98 14.61 2.14 7.25
C GLY A 98 14.21 2.72 8.63
N PRO A 99 13.15 3.56 8.71
CA PRO A 99 12.63 4.08 9.97
C PRO A 99 11.83 3.02 10.77
N ALA A 100 11.96 2.98 12.10
CA ALA A 100 11.33 1.96 12.94
C ALA A 100 9.78 1.90 12.84
N ARG A 101 9.16 2.95 12.31
CA ARG A 101 7.73 3.03 11.99
C ARG A 101 7.58 3.75 10.65
N VAL A 102 6.61 3.32 9.85
CA VAL A 102 6.22 3.99 8.60
C VAL A 102 4.79 4.48 8.76
N GLY A 103 4.60 5.79 8.61
CA GLY A 103 3.31 6.45 8.69
C GLY A 103 2.84 6.89 7.31
N MET A 104 1.57 6.62 6.97
CA MET A 104 0.94 7.07 5.73
C MET A 104 -0.48 7.56 6.02
N HIS A 105 -0.94 8.52 5.23
CA HIS A 105 -2.29 9.07 5.34
C HIS A 105 -3.24 8.45 4.32
N GLY A 106 -4.53 8.51 4.61
CA GLY A 106 -5.58 8.13 3.68
C GLY A 106 -6.94 8.70 4.08
N PRO A 107 -7.89 8.74 3.13
CA PRO A 107 -9.24 9.25 3.38
C PRO A 107 -10.06 8.32 4.29
N THR A 108 -9.69 7.03 4.37
CA THR A 108 -10.31 6.04 5.25
C THR A 108 -9.25 5.37 6.13
N PRO A 109 -9.61 4.83 7.29
CA PRO A 109 -8.67 4.10 8.15
C PRO A 109 -8.03 2.91 7.43
N LEU A 110 -8.79 2.20 6.60
CA LEU A 110 -8.30 1.06 5.83
C LEU A 110 -7.27 1.50 4.79
N ILE A 111 -7.55 2.54 4.01
CA ILE A 111 -6.59 3.07 3.01
C ILE A 111 -5.30 3.53 3.70
N ALA A 112 -5.42 4.28 4.81
CA ALA A 112 -4.26 4.75 5.56
C ALA A 112 -3.41 3.57 6.09
N ALA A 113 -4.07 2.54 6.63
CA ALA A 113 -3.40 1.32 7.09
C ALA A 113 -2.69 0.56 5.96
N MET A 114 -3.37 0.31 4.85
CA MET A 114 -2.81 -0.44 3.73
C MET A 114 -1.64 0.30 3.09
N ARG A 115 -1.73 1.64 2.95
CA ARG A 115 -0.61 2.47 2.48
C ARG A 115 0.59 2.36 3.42
N ALA A 116 0.37 2.43 4.74
CA ALA A 116 1.44 2.32 5.73
C ALA A 116 2.13 0.94 5.67
N PHE A 117 1.36 -0.12 5.48
CA PHE A 117 1.88 -1.48 5.28
C PHE A 117 2.69 -1.60 3.99
N VAL A 118 2.14 -1.19 2.85
CA VAL A 118 2.82 -1.26 1.55
C VAL A 118 4.08 -0.40 1.56
N ALA A 119 4.02 0.84 2.04
CA ALA A 119 5.20 1.70 2.15
C ALA A 119 6.24 1.11 3.12
N GLY A 120 5.78 0.43 4.17
CA GLY A 120 6.61 -0.28 5.12
C GLY A 120 7.35 -1.48 4.53
N VAL A 121 6.74 -2.20 3.57
CA VAL A 121 7.29 -3.44 3.01
C VAL A 121 7.99 -3.23 1.66
N ALA A 122 7.46 -2.38 0.79
CA ALA A 122 7.97 -2.11 -0.56
C ALA A 122 8.74 -0.78 -0.67
N GLY A 123 8.56 0.14 0.29
CA GLY A 123 9.08 1.50 0.23
C GLY A 123 8.04 2.52 -0.27
N ALA A 124 8.34 3.82 -0.10
CA ALA A 124 7.39 4.90 -0.41
C ALA A 124 7.19 5.15 -1.92
N GLY A 125 8.20 4.81 -2.74
CA GLY A 125 8.14 4.86 -4.19
C GLY A 125 8.26 3.46 -4.76
N ILE A 126 7.30 3.08 -5.60
CA ILE A 126 7.21 1.76 -6.21
C ILE A 126 7.17 1.89 -7.73
N LEU A 127 7.52 0.81 -8.43
CA LEU A 127 7.48 0.74 -9.88
C LEU A 127 6.19 0.03 -10.29
N LEU A 128 5.34 0.74 -11.02
CA LEU A 128 4.11 0.22 -11.61
C LEU A 128 4.37 -0.20 -13.06
N PRO A 129 4.22 -1.49 -13.41
CA PRO A 129 4.34 -1.98 -14.78
C PRO A 129 3.41 -1.26 -15.77
N GLU A 130 3.88 -1.08 -17.01
CA GLU A 130 3.16 -0.37 -18.10
C GLU A 130 1.71 -0.80 -18.26
N HIS A 131 1.47 -2.10 -18.30
CA HIS A 131 0.14 -2.68 -18.51
C HIS A 131 -0.85 -2.42 -17.36
N TYR A 132 -0.40 -1.81 -16.25
CA TYR A 132 -1.24 -1.42 -15.12
C TYR A 132 -1.48 0.09 -15.02
N HIS A 133 -0.90 0.90 -15.93
CA HIS A 133 -1.01 2.36 -15.88
C HIS A 133 -2.44 2.86 -16.07
N GLU A 134 -3.20 2.25 -16.97
CA GLU A 134 -4.58 2.65 -17.27
C GLU A 134 -5.54 2.38 -16.12
N VAL A 135 -5.32 1.31 -15.35
CA VAL A 135 -6.09 1.03 -14.13
C VAL A 135 -5.84 2.13 -13.10
N TYR A 136 -4.57 2.45 -12.88
CA TYR A 136 -4.17 3.47 -11.91
C TYR A 136 -4.72 4.85 -12.28
N LYS A 137 -4.66 5.25 -13.56
CA LYS A 137 -5.24 6.53 -14.03
C LYS A 137 -6.74 6.60 -13.78
N ARG A 138 -7.48 5.54 -14.13
CA ARG A 138 -8.93 5.46 -13.93
C ARG A 138 -9.32 5.60 -12.46
N GLU A 139 -8.54 5.02 -11.56
CA GLU A 139 -8.82 5.11 -10.12
C GLU A 139 -8.54 6.51 -9.58
N LEU A 140 -7.47 7.19 -10.02
CA LEU A 140 -7.18 8.56 -9.63
C LEU A 140 -8.23 9.58 -10.10
N GLU A 141 -8.93 9.29 -11.21
CA GLU A 141 -9.96 10.15 -11.79
C GLU A 141 -11.37 9.91 -11.20
N ALA A 142 -11.55 8.86 -10.39
CA ALA A 142 -12.82 8.44 -9.80
C ALA A 142 -13.06 9.03 -8.40
#